data_AF-A0A1M6TJD2-F1
#
_entry.id   AF-A0A1M6TJD2-F1
#
_cell.length_a   1.000
_cell.length_b   1.000
_cell.length_c   1.000
_cell.angle_alpha   90.00
_cell.angle_beta   90.00
_cell.angle_gamma   90.00
#
_symmetry.space_group_name_H-M   'P 1'
#
loop_
_entity.id
_entity.type
_entity.pdbx_description
1 polymer ?
#
loop_
_entity_poly.entity_id
_entity_poly.type
_entity_poly.pdbx_seq_one_letter_code
_entity_poly.pdbx_strand_id
1 'polypeptide(L)'
;MKTKLNIKHWSKKFFWILPLVLLGVIACREELGSMDYEISELSVKTSDIEELLPAMYNSKFNFSWTPANNQGTNSAITYKLEIDKKENNFSKSQSYDIGKNIYSYDILIGDLNSLLINNYGATPGKAVTMQAKVTATFADNSVKPQVSVVDFILTPFKPFTETLYIVGDASPNGWDITKSTALTKNADNPAEFIYYGQLKPGNFKFATSQSDCWCQDFYTRDPNDDTKMTYNLGGSGADLQWTVDNPGLYRVTVNVLTLSIKIEKMNSPLFNNVWIVGDASPSGWDVDNPVAFKQDQDNPFIFTLECSLKEGHFKLLTGSKGDWCGNWYRPLVDNQDLNATGVEQNSGCTVDNKWKVSSSAAGRYLITLNTASNTIKFEPVNVYLIGDATPNAWNMGTLTPMTKNGNIYTWTGTLNAGSFKFTKFNTTWCDGTELVAVIQDQSISNTNFQERIKCAGGDATDLKWKVTGTGNRTITLNLDTNTLNIQ
;
A
#
# COMPACT_ATOMS: atom_id res chain seq x y z
N MET A 1 52.52 -38.20 -2.30
CA MET A 1 51.11 -38.52 -1.94
C MET A 1 50.28 -38.56 -3.23
N LYS A 2 49.11 -39.22 -3.26
CA LYS A 2 48.47 -39.69 -4.52
C LYS A 2 47.50 -38.70 -5.19
N THR A 3 47.50 -38.69 -6.52
CA THR A 3 46.32 -38.49 -7.40
C THR A 3 46.61 -39.17 -8.75
N LYS A 4 46.04 -40.35 -9.02
CA LYS A 4 44.81 -40.60 -9.84
C LYS A 4 44.90 -40.12 -11.30
N LEU A 5 45.01 -41.07 -12.25
CA LEU A 5 43.95 -41.45 -13.22
C LEU A 5 44.50 -42.45 -14.26
N ASN A 6 43.77 -43.55 -14.53
CA ASN A 6 44.03 -44.43 -15.68
C ASN A 6 42.85 -45.40 -15.90
N ILE A 7 42.17 -45.36 -17.06
CA ILE A 7 41.41 -46.49 -17.63
C ILE A 7 41.67 -46.56 -19.14
N LYS A 8 41.86 -47.80 -19.61
CA LYS A 8 42.35 -48.26 -20.93
C LYS A 8 41.21 -48.35 -21.98
N HIS A 9 41.48 -48.10 -23.27
CA HIS A 9 41.67 -49.09 -24.38
C HIS A 9 40.49 -50.06 -24.64
N TRP A 10 40.21 -50.54 -25.87
CA TRP A 10 41.00 -50.55 -27.11
C TRP A 10 40.17 -50.66 -28.40
N SER A 11 40.86 -50.55 -29.54
CA SER A 11 40.35 -50.55 -30.92
C SER A 11 40.30 -51.95 -31.58
N LYS A 12 39.74 -52.03 -32.80
CA LYS A 12 40.34 -52.74 -33.97
C LYS A 12 39.66 -52.43 -35.33
N LYS A 13 40.43 -51.79 -36.23
CA LYS A 13 40.60 -51.98 -37.71
C LYS A 13 39.37 -52.41 -38.55
N PHE A 14 38.88 -51.73 -39.60
CA PHE A 14 39.46 -50.90 -40.69
C PHE A 14 40.19 -51.66 -41.82
N PHE A 15 39.54 -51.74 -42.99
CA PHE A 15 39.98 -52.00 -44.39
C PHE A 15 38.69 -52.22 -45.24
N TRP A 16 38.58 -51.98 -46.57
CA TRP A 16 39.50 -51.33 -47.54
C TRP A 16 38.72 -50.43 -48.55
N ILE A 17 39.02 -50.44 -49.86
CA ILE A 17 38.77 -49.31 -50.79
C ILE A 17 38.26 -49.73 -52.21
N LEU A 18 37.12 -49.15 -52.66
CA LEU A 18 36.79 -48.56 -54.00
C LEU A 18 36.88 -49.47 -55.31
N PRO A 19 36.52 -48.99 -56.55
CA PRO A 19 35.16 -49.07 -57.16
C PRO A 19 35.09 -49.73 -58.58
N LEU A 20 33.92 -49.57 -59.24
CA LEU A 20 33.68 -49.28 -60.70
C LEU A 20 32.92 -50.34 -61.55
N VAL A 21 32.15 -49.82 -62.54
CA VAL A 21 31.60 -50.45 -63.77
C VAL A 21 30.22 -51.15 -63.72
N LEU A 22 29.18 -50.34 -64.02
CA LEU A 22 28.17 -50.51 -65.10
C LEU A 22 27.26 -51.77 -65.24
N LEU A 23 26.01 -51.47 -65.64
CA LEU A 23 24.98 -52.30 -66.31
C LEU A 23 24.15 -53.28 -65.45
N GLY A 24 22.85 -52.97 -65.32
CA GLY A 24 21.86 -53.83 -64.66
C GLY A 24 20.50 -53.15 -64.47
N VAL A 25 19.86 -52.69 -65.56
CA VAL A 25 18.55 -52.02 -65.49
C VAL A 25 17.42 -53.04 -65.26
N ILE A 26 16.90 -53.11 -64.05
CA ILE A 26 15.51 -53.54 -63.80
C ILE A 26 14.90 -52.56 -62.80
N ALA A 27 13.82 -51.88 -63.22
CA ALA A 27 13.09 -50.96 -62.37
C ALA A 27 12.16 -51.73 -61.43
N CYS A 28 12.42 -51.65 -60.12
CA CYS A 28 11.32 -51.57 -59.16
C CYS A 28 10.84 -50.12 -59.18
N ARG A 29 9.83 -49.84 -60.00
CA ARG A 29 8.97 -48.67 -59.79
C ARG A 29 8.14 -48.99 -58.56
N GLU A 30 8.61 -48.61 -57.37
CA GLU A 30 7.68 -48.38 -56.27
C GLU A 30 6.81 -47.21 -56.71
N GLU A 31 5.61 -47.53 -57.17
CA GLU A 31 4.55 -46.55 -57.19
C GLU A 31 4.33 -46.15 -55.73
N LEU A 32 4.66 -44.89 -55.42
CA LEU A 32 4.14 -44.23 -54.25
C LEU A 32 2.62 -44.25 -54.39
N GLY A 33 1.99 -45.28 -53.82
CA GLY A 33 0.54 -45.33 -53.64
C GLY A 33 0.11 -44.04 -52.95
N SER A 34 -1.05 -43.53 -53.32
CA SER A 34 -1.59 -42.33 -52.71
C SER A 34 -1.58 -42.51 -51.20
N MET A 35 -0.79 -41.67 -50.51
CA MET A 35 -1.01 -41.44 -49.09
C MET A 35 -2.38 -40.78 -48.99
N ASP A 36 -3.40 -41.58 -48.71
CA ASP A 36 -4.71 -41.10 -48.29
C ASP A 36 -4.51 -40.36 -46.96
N TYR A 37 -4.21 -39.07 -47.06
CA TYR A 37 -4.29 -38.16 -45.94
C TYR A 37 -5.75 -38.17 -45.47
N GLU A 38 -5.99 -38.66 -44.24
CA GLU A 38 -7.31 -38.57 -43.63
C GLU A 38 -7.78 -37.11 -43.70
N ILE A 39 -8.89 -36.90 -44.40
CA ILE A 39 -9.50 -35.60 -44.53
C ILE A 39 -10.06 -35.22 -43.17
N SER A 40 -9.34 -34.35 -42.45
CA SER A 40 -9.82 -33.82 -41.18
C SER A 40 -11.02 -32.92 -41.43
N GLU A 41 -12.19 -33.35 -40.97
CA GLU A 41 -13.39 -32.52 -40.90
C GLU A 41 -13.25 -31.54 -39.72
N LEU A 42 -13.63 -30.28 -39.94
CA LEU A 42 -13.62 -29.26 -38.90
C LEU A 42 -14.61 -29.63 -37.78
N SER A 43 -14.08 -29.90 -36.59
CA SER A 43 -14.81 -30.31 -35.40
C SER A 43 -14.37 -29.45 -34.23
N VAL A 44 -15.28 -28.68 -33.65
CA VAL A 44 -15.05 -27.90 -32.43
C VAL A 44 -15.50 -28.68 -31.19
N LYS A 45 -14.75 -28.52 -30.09
CA LYS A 45 -15.01 -29.08 -28.76
C LYS A 45 -14.76 -28.03 -27.69
N THR A 46 -15.33 -28.26 -26.51
CA THR A 46 -15.12 -27.45 -25.31
C THR A 46 -14.46 -28.26 -24.20
N SER A 47 -14.07 -27.62 -23.10
CA SER A 47 -13.79 -28.32 -21.84
C SER A 47 -15.03 -29.09 -21.33
N ASP A 48 -14.79 -30.22 -20.68
CA ASP A 48 -15.80 -31.02 -19.96
C ASP A 48 -16.15 -30.39 -18.59
N ILE A 49 -16.58 -29.13 -18.61
CA ILE A 49 -16.99 -28.35 -17.43
C ILE A 49 -18.44 -27.90 -17.65
N GLU A 50 -19.36 -28.38 -16.81
CA GLU A 50 -20.80 -28.03 -16.89
C GLU A 50 -21.25 -27.04 -15.79
N GLU A 51 -20.45 -26.87 -14.74
CA GLU A 51 -20.68 -25.93 -13.65
C GLU A 51 -19.44 -25.06 -13.45
N LEU A 52 -19.63 -23.74 -13.52
CA LEU A 52 -18.58 -22.78 -13.19
C LEU A 52 -18.60 -22.57 -11.68
N LEU A 53 -17.58 -23.07 -10.98
CA LEU A 53 -17.45 -22.85 -9.55
C LEU A 53 -16.67 -21.56 -9.26
N PRO A 54 -17.01 -20.81 -8.19
CA PRO A 54 -16.25 -19.63 -7.77
C PRO A 54 -14.74 -19.89 -7.58
N ALA A 55 -14.37 -21.10 -7.13
CA ALA A 55 -12.97 -21.52 -6.94
C ALA A 55 -12.18 -21.65 -8.26
N MET A 56 -12.88 -21.70 -9.40
CA MET A 56 -12.29 -21.84 -10.73
C MET A 56 -12.06 -20.48 -11.41
N TYR A 57 -12.30 -19.33 -10.75
CA TYR A 57 -12.28 -17.99 -11.37
C TYR A 57 -11.08 -17.74 -12.31
N ASN A 58 -9.87 -18.04 -11.83
CA ASN A 58 -8.60 -17.88 -12.57
C ASN A 58 -8.21 -19.10 -13.44
N SER A 59 -9.02 -20.15 -13.46
CA SER A 59 -8.87 -21.29 -14.36
C SER A 59 -9.44 -20.97 -15.74
N LYS A 60 -9.01 -21.75 -16.74
CA LYS A 60 -9.38 -21.58 -18.15
C LYS A 60 -10.48 -22.55 -18.55
N PHE A 61 -11.47 -22.07 -19.28
CA PHE A 61 -12.36 -22.87 -20.10
C PHE A 61 -11.82 -22.84 -21.54
N ASN A 62 -11.57 -24.02 -22.11
CA ASN A 62 -10.95 -24.15 -23.43
C ASN A 62 -12.00 -24.42 -24.51
N PHE A 63 -11.82 -23.77 -25.65
CA PHE A 63 -12.39 -24.15 -26.93
C PHE A 63 -11.26 -24.69 -27.80
N SER A 64 -11.42 -25.82 -28.45
CA SER A 64 -10.42 -26.39 -29.36
C SER A 64 -11.08 -27.00 -30.60
N TRP A 65 -10.36 -27.06 -31.71
CA TRP A 65 -10.88 -27.60 -32.96
C TRP A 65 -9.82 -28.30 -33.80
N THR A 66 -10.26 -29.24 -34.64
CA THR A 66 -9.42 -29.86 -35.67
C THR A 66 -9.09 -28.87 -36.80
N PRO A 67 -7.99 -29.06 -37.54
CA PRO A 67 -7.74 -28.29 -38.76
C PRO A 67 -8.82 -28.51 -39.82
N ALA A 68 -9.26 -27.45 -40.48
CA ALA A 68 -10.18 -27.55 -41.62
C ALA A 68 -9.47 -28.05 -42.89
N ASN A 69 -10.20 -28.67 -43.82
CA ASN A 69 -9.64 -29.22 -45.04
C ASN A 69 -9.50 -28.15 -46.14
N ASN A 70 -8.28 -27.83 -46.58
CA ASN A 70 -8.02 -26.88 -47.66
C ASN A 70 -8.17 -27.45 -49.10
N GLN A 71 -8.67 -28.68 -49.23
CA GLN A 71 -8.91 -29.37 -50.51
C GLN A 71 -7.68 -29.46 -51.43
N GLY A 72 -6.47 -29.52 -50.85
CA GLY A 72 -5.22 -29.62 -51.58
C GLY A 72 -4.69 -28.30 -52.15
N THR A 73 -5.36 -27.17 -51.90
CA THR A 73 -4.93 -25.85 -52.40
C THR A 73 -3.64 -25.33 -51.75
N ASN A 74 -3.20 -25.93 -50.64
CA ASN A 74 -2.12 -25.43 -49.77
C ASN A 74 -2.36 -24.00 -49.25
N SER A 75 -3.59 -23.50 -49.36
CA SER A 75 -3.94 -22.14 -48.92
C SER A 75 -3.97 -22.04 -47.40
N ALA A 76 -3.62 -20.85 -46.90
CA ALA A 76 -3.65 -20.57 -45.47
C ALA A 76 -5.09 -20.47 -44.95
N ILE A 77 -5.33 -21.06 -43.78
CA ILE A 77 -6.64 -21.08 -43.12
C ILE A 77 -6.62 -20.08 -41.96
N THR A 78 -7.67 -19.27 -41.86
CA THR A 78 -7.90 -18.31 -40.77
C THR A 78 -9.16 -18.71 -40.01
N TYR A 79 -9.10 -18.75 -38.68
CA TYR A 79 -10.21 -19.16 -37.83
C TYR A 79 -10.84 -17.99 -37.09
N LYS A 80 -12.18 -18.04 -36.96
CA LYS A 80 -13.00 -17.19 -36.10
C LYS A 80 -13.81 -18.07 -35.16
N LEU A 81 -13.81 -17.77 -33.87
CA LEU A 81 -14.69 -18.37 -32.86
C LEU A 81 -15.85 -17.43 -32.56
N GLU A 82 -17.07 -17.96 -32.54
CA GLU A 82 -18.29 -17.25 -32.14
C GLU A 82 -19.01 -18.04 -31.04
N ILE A 83 -19.30 -17.40 -29.91
CA ILE A 83 -20.01 -17.99 -28.76
C ILE A 83 -21.33 -17.27 -28.59
N ASP A 84 -22.46 -17.98 -28.49
CA ASP A 84 -23.80 -17.41 -28.23
C ASP A 84 -24.67 -18.38 -27.43
N LYS A 85 -25.83 -17.94 -26.93
CA LYS A 85 -26.88 -18.83 -26.43
C LYS A 85 -27.47 -19.61 -27.60
N LYS A 86 -27.83 -20.88 -27.40
CA LYS A 86 -28.43 -21.73 -28.44
C LYS A 86 -29.70 -21.13 -29.06
N GLU A 87 -30.54 -20.49 -28.25
CA GLU A 87 -31.77 -19.80 -28.68
C GLU A 87 -31.53 -18.59 -29.62
N ASN A 88 -30.36 -17.96 -29.56
CA ASN A 88 -30.06 -16.75 -30.34
C ASN A 88 -29.64 -17.04 -31.79
N ASN A 89 -29.31 -18.29 -32.16
CA ASN A 89 -28.83 -18.65 -33.50
C ASN A 89 -27.65 -17.78 -34.00
N PHE A 90 -26.71 -17.45 -33.10
CA PHE A 90 -25.56 -16.55 -33.35
C PHE A 90 -25.89 -15.08 -33.66
N SER A 91 -27.14 -14.63 -33.52
CA SER A 91 -27.55 -13.24 -33.74
C SER A 91 -27.01 -12.24 -32.70
N LYS A 92 -26.47 -12.71 -31.56
CA LYS A 92 -25.90 -11.89 -30.49
C LYS A 92 -24.53 -12.38 -30.03
N SER A 93 -23.85 -13.15 -30.88
CA SER A 93 -22.62 -13.84 -30.53
C SER A 93 -21.47 -12.91 -30.14
N GLN A 94 -20.69 -13.30 -29.14
CA GLN A 94 -19.34 -12.77 -28.95
C GLN A 94 -18.43 -13.39 -30.02
N SER A 95 -17.66 -12.53 -30.68
CA SER A 95 -16.76 -12.88 -31.78
C SER A 95 -15.30 -12.75 -31.35
N TYR A 96 -14.49 -13.75 -31.66
CA TYR A 96 -13.05 -13.76 -31.44
C TYR A 96 -12.33 -14.13 -32.75
N ASP A 97 -11.60 -13.18 -33.33
CA ASP A 97 -10.78 -13.43 -34.50
C ASP A 97 -9.45 -14.08 -34.06
N ILE A 98 -9.33 -15.39 -34.29
CA ILE A 98 -8.24 -16.21 -33.74
C ILE A 98 -6.98 -16.13 -34.61
N GLY A 99 -7.14 -15.98 -35.92
CA GLY A 99 -6.02 -15.90 -36.86
C GLY A 99 -5.65 -17.24 -37.49
N LYS A 100 -4.37 -17.39 -37.89
CA LYS A 100 -3.88 -18.51 -38.71
C LYS A 100 -3.11 -19.53 -37.86
N ASN A 101 -3.25 -20.82 -38.19
CA ASN A 101 -2.53 -21.94 -37.54
C ASN A 101 -2.71 -22.04 -36.02
N ILE A 102 -3.82 -21.53 -35.49
CA ILE A 102 -4.19 -21.62 -34.08
C ILE A 102 -5.49 -22.44 -34.00
N TYR A 103 -5.51 -23.43 -33.12
CA TYR A 103 -6.52 -24.48 -33.03
C TYR A 103 -7.23 -24.54 -31.67
N SER A 104 -7.02 -23.51 -30.84
CA SER A 104 -7.64 -23.38 -29.54
C SER A 104 -7.76 -21.93 -29.10
N TYR A 105 -8.68 -21.69 -28.17
CA TYR A 105 -8.88 -20.41 -27.49
C TYR A 105 -9.24 -20.69 -26.03
N ASP A 106 -8.54 -20.04 -25.10
CA ASP A 106 -8.83 -20.09 -23.67
C ASP A 106 -9.55 -18.82 -23.24
N ILE A 107 -10.66 -18.95 -22.50
CA ILE A 107 -11.29 -17.86 -21.75
C ILE A 107 -11.12 -18.13 -20.25
N LEU A 108 -10.89 -17.10 -19.43
CA LEU A 108 -10.92 -17.26 -17.99
C LEU A 108 -12.36 -17.54 -17.54
N ILE A 109 -12.54 -18.41 -16.55
CA ILE A 109 -13.87 -18.75 -16.05
C ILE A 109 -14.56 -17.55 -15.38
N GLY A 110 -13.82 -16.62 -14.78
CA GLY A 110 -14.36 -15.34 -14.32
C GLY A 110 -14.97 -14.50 -15.46
N ASP A 111 -14.27 -14.40 -16.59
CA ASP A 111 -14.74 -13.67 -17.78
C ASP A 111 -15.94 -14.37 -18.43
N LEU A 112 -15.89 -15.70 -18.55
CA LEU A 112 -16.99 -16.52 -19.07
C LEU A 112 -18.23 -16.44 -18.19
N ASN A 113 -18.08 -16.49 -16.86
CA ASN A 113 -19.19 -16.33 -15.92
C ASN A 113 -19.83 -14.94 -16.05
N SER A 114 -19.00 -13.90 -16.13
CA SER A 114 -19.44 -12.52 -16.37
C SER A 114 -20.16 -12.37 -17.70
N LEU A 115 -19.67 -13.02 -18.76
CA LEU A 115 -20.27 -13.02 -20.09
C LEU A 115 -21.66 -13.69 -20.08
N LEU A 116 -21.78 -14.86 -19.45
CA LEU A 116 -23.05 -15.58 -19.31
C LEU A 116 -24.11 -14.74 -18.60
N ILE A 117 -23.74 -14.05 -17.52
CA ILE A 117 -24.70 -13.27 -16.72
C ILE A 117 -25.02 -11.94 -17.39
N ASN A 118 -24.00 -11.14 -17.73
CA ASN A 118 -24.17 -9.75 -18.13
C ASN A 118 -24.65 -9.58 -19.58
N ASN A 119 -24.12 -10.39 -20.52
CA ASN A 119 -24.48 -10.29 -21.93
C ASN A 119 -25.64 -11.22 -22.31
N TYR A 120 -25.70 -12.38 -21.67
CA TYR A 120 -26.67 -13.45 -22.00
C TYR A 120 -27.82 -13.60 -20.99
N GLY A 121 -27.80 -12.88 -19.87
CA GLY A 121 -28.88 -12.89 -18.88
C GLY A 121 -29.04 -14.24 -18.18
N ALA A 122 -27.98 -15.05 -18.12
CA ALA A 122 -28.02 -16.32 -17.41
C ALA A 122 -28.20 -16.08 -15.90
N THR A 123 -29.05 -16.88 -15.27
CA THR A 123 -29.28 -16.79 -13.83
C THR A 123 -28.24 -17.64 -13.08
N PRO A 124 -27.52 -17.11 -12.10
CA PRO A 124 -26.65 -17.90 -11.22
C PRO A 124 -27.34 -19.14 -10.66
N GLY A 125 -26.63 -20.28 -10.64
CA GLY A 125 -27.14 -21.56 -10.18
C GLY A 125 -28.18 -22.22 -11.10
N LYS A 126 -28.38 -21.71 -12.32
CA LYS A 126 -29.22 -22.36 -13.35
C LYS A 126 -28.44 -22.60 -14.63
N ALA A 127 -28.49 -23.84 -15.11
CA ALA A 127 -27.89 -24.23 -16.39
C ALA A 127 -28.45 -23.40 -17.56
N VAL A 128 -27.56 -22.97 -18.46
CA VAL A 128 -27.88 -22.33 -19.74
C VAL A 128 -27.21 -23.10 -20.87
N THR A 129 -27.94 -23.35 -21.96
CA THR A 129 -27.39 -24.01 -23.16
C THR A 129 -26.78 -22.98 -24.10
N MET A 130 -25.49 -23.12 -24.33
CA MET A 130 -24.67 -22.28 -25.19
C MET A 130 -24.27 -23.03 -26.45
N GLN A 131 -23.80 -22.29 -27.45
CA GLN A 131 -23.18 -22.84 -28.66
C GLN A 131 -21.86 -22.13 -28.95
N ALA A 132 -20.87 -22.91 -29.36
CA ALA A 132 -19.61 -22.41 -29.90
C ALA A 132 -19.53 -22.81 -31.36
N LYS A 133 -19.23 -21.84 -32.22
CA LYS A 133 -19.09 -22.02 -33.67
C LYS A 133 -17.70 -21.58 -34.10
N VAL A 134 -16.98 -22.47 -34.77
CA VAL A 134 -15.72 -22.14 -35.42
C VAL A 134 -15.97 -22.03 -36.92
N THR A 135 -15.60 -20.88 -37.49
CA THR A 135 -15.61 -20.66 -38.94
C THR A 135 -14.17 -20.62 -39.44
N ALA A 136 -13.85 -21.49 -40.38
CA ALA A 136 -12.57 -21.55 -41.08
C ALA A 136 -12.71 -20.91 -42.48
N THR A 137 -11.90 -19.88 -42.73
CA THR A 137 -11.87 -19.13 -43.99
C THR A 137 -10.52 -19.35 -44.68
N PHE A 138 -10.56 -19.65 -45.98
CA PHE A 138 -9.39 -19.98 -46.78
C PHE A 138 -8.89 -18.76 -47.55
N ALA A 139 -7.56 -18.66 -47.73
CA ALA A 139 -6.97 -17.61 -48.57
C ALA A 139 -7.22 -17.83 -50.07
N ASP A 140 -7.52 -19.07 -50.48
CA ASP A 140 -7.98 -19.42 -51.82
C ASP A 140 -9.52 -19.42 -51.85
N ASN A 141 -10.09 -18.49 -52.62
CA ASN A 141 -11.53 -18.29 -52.73
C ASN A 141 -12.28 -19.45 -53.45
N SER A 142 -11.57 -20.42 -54.03
CA SER A 142 -12.19 -21.65 -54.55
C SER A 142 -12.69 -22.58 -53.44
N VAL A 143 -12.07 -22.53 -52.25
CA VAL A 143 -12.49 -23.32 -51.09
C VAL A 143 -13.51 -22.54 -50.28
N LYS A 144 -14.74 -23.04 -50.24
CA LYS A 144 -15.81 -22.43 -49.43
C LYS A 144 -15.47 -22.48 -47.92
N PRO A 145 -15.85 -21.46 -47.13
CA PRO A 145 -15.68 -21.49 -45.68
C PRO A 145 -16.30 -22.75 -45.06
N GLN A 146 -15.61 -23.33 -44.09
CA GLN A 146 -16.09 -24.48 -43.32
C GLN A 146 -16.54 -24.00 -41.95
N VAL A 147 -17.60 -24.61 -41.42
CA VAL A 147 -18.22 -24.22 -40.16
C VAL A 147 -18.46 -25.47 -39.33
N SER A 148 -18.12 -25.40 -38.05
CA SER A 148 -18.43 -26.43 -37.07
C SER A 148 -19.08 -25.79 -35.86
N VAL A 149 -20.08 -26.47 -35.28
CA VAL A 149 -20.86 -25.99 -34.13
C VAL A 149 -20.92 -27.09 -33.09
N VAL A 150 -20.69 -26.73 -31.83
CA VAL A 150 -20.90 -27.61 -30.68
C VAL A 150 -21.81 -26.93 -29.65
N ASP A 151 -22.77 -27.69 -29.14
CA ASP A 151 -23.59 -27.30 -27.99
C ASP A 151 -22.81 -27.60 -26.70
N PHE A 152 -22.88 -26.72 -25.73
CA PHE A 152 -22.36 -26.96 -24.38
C PHE A 152 -23.29 -26.34 -23.34
N ILE A 153 -23.27 -26.88 -22.11
CA ILE A 153 -24.14 -26.43 -21.02
C ILE A 153 -23.24 -25.86 -19.92
N LEU A 154 -23.62 -24.69 -19.39
CA LEU A 154 -22.93 -24.08 -18.26
C LEU A 154 -23.90 -23.61 -17.20
N THR A 155 -23.57 -23.87 -15.93
CA THR A 155 -24.22 -23.27 -14.76
C THR A 155 -23.30 -22.19 -14.19
N PRO A 156 -23.63 -20.90 -14.30
CA PRO A 156 -22.80 -19.81 -13.77
C PRO A 156 -22.98 -19.65 -12.25
N PHE A 157 -21.96 -19.12 -11.58
CA PHE A 157 -21.99 -18.77 -10.15
C PHE A 157 -22.33 -17.30 -9.91
N LYS A 158 -22.82 -16.96 -8.71
CA LYS A 158 -23.11 -15.56 -8.34
C LYS A 158 -21.77 -14.78 -8.33
N PRO A 159 -21.63 -13.68 -9.10
CA PRO A 159 -20.41 -12.88 -9.11
C PRO A 159 -20.03 -12.41 -7.71
N PHE A 160 -18.74 -12.23 -7.47
CA PHE A 160 -18.26 -11.61 -6.23
C PHE A 160 -18.79 -10.18 -6.12
N THR A 161 -18.85 -9.66 -4.89
CA THR A 161 -19.08 -8.23 -4.71
C THR A 161 -17.95 -7.44 -5.36
N GLU A 162 -18.27 -6.35 -6.05
CA GLU A 162 -17.27 -5.46 -6.64
C GLU A 162 -16.65 -4.52 -5.59
N THR A 163 -17.39 -4.25 -4.53
CA THR A 163 -17.01 -3.36 -3.44
C THR A 163 -17.19 -4.01 -2.08
N LEU A 164 -16.35 -3.64 -1.12
CA LEU A 164 -16.44 -4.07 0.27
C LEU A 164 -16.02 -2.91 1.15
N TYR A 165 -16.76 -2.64 2.22
CA TYR A 165 -16.53 -1.50 3.10
C TYR A 165 -16.47 -1.94 4.55
N ILE A 166 -15.48 -1.49 5.32
CA ILE A 166 -15.42 -1.72 6.76
C ILE A 166 -16.30 -0.72 7.51
N VAL A 167 -17.11 -1.24 8.43
CA VAL A 167 -18.07 -0.45 9.21
C VAL A 167 -18.14 -0.97 10.65
N GLY A 168 -18.23 -0.05 11.61
CA GLY A 168 -18.30 -0.31 13.05
C GLY A 168 -17.43 0.63 13.88
N ASP A 169 -17.60 0.63 15.20
CA ASP A 169 -16.92 1.55 16.14
C ASP A 169 -15.38 1.48 16.09
N ALA A 170 -14.81 0.34 15.68
CA ALA A 170 -13.37 0.21 15.47
C ALA A 170 -12.87 0.94 14.21
N SER A 171 -13.76 1.15 13.23
CA SER A 171 -13.43 1.77 11.93
C SER A 171 -13.43 3.31 12.00
N PRO A 172 -12.86 4.01 11.00
CA PRO A 172 -12.77 5.49 11.01
C PRO A 172 -14.13 6.19 11.17
N ASN A 173 -15.18 5.65 10.54
CA ASN A 173 -16.50 6.29 10.41
C ASN A 173 -17.62 5.63 11.25
N GLY A 174 -17.27 4.76 12.20
CA GLY A 174 -18.24 4.13 13.10
C GLY A 174 -19.26 3.26 12.36
N TRP A 175 -20.50 3.22 12.87
CA TRP A 175 -21.63 2.50 12.25
C TRP A 175 -22.34 3.27 11.12
N ASP A 176 -21.79 4.37 10.61
CA ASP A 176 -22.36 5.10 9.46
C ASP A 176 -21.97 4.43 8.15
N ILE A 177 -22.82 3.52 7.64
CA ILE A 177 -22.58 2.81 6.38
C ILE A 177 -22.38 3.78 5.21
N THR A 178 -23.08 4.92 5.19
CA THR A 178 -23.01 5.90 4.09
C THR A 178 -21.63 6.55 3.96
N LYS A 179 -20.81 6.46 5.02
CA LYS A 179 -19.41 6.91 5.07
C LYS A 179 -18.42 5.78 5.33
N SER A 180 -18.84 4.52 5.32
CA SER A 180 -17.98 3.36 5.60
C SER A 180 -16.75 3.33 4.69
N THR A 181 -15.60 2.92 5.22
CA THR A 181 -14.31 3.02 4.49
C THR A 181 -14.18 1.86 3.51
N ALA A 182 -13.99 2.16 2.22
CA ALA A 182 -13.79 1.14 1.20
C ALA A 182 -12.49 0.36 1.42
N LEU A 183 -12.54 -0.95 1.17
CA LEU A 183 -11.35 -1.80 1.03
C LEU A 183 -10.85 -1.74 -0.41
N THR A 184 -9.54 -1.87 -0.58
CA THR A 184 -8.91 -1.99 -1.90
C THR A 184 -9.12 -3.41 -2.42
N LYS A 185 -9.84 -3.58 -3.53
CA LYS A 185 -9.93 -4.86 -4.26
C LYS A 185 -8.55 -5.19 -4.85
N ASN A 186 -8.10 -6.44 -4.71
CA ASN A 186 -6.85 -6.91 -5.29
C ASN A 186 -7.02 -7.07 -6.82
N ALA A 187 -6.09 -6.51 -7.60
CA ALA A 187 -6.15 -6.51 -9.06
C ALA A 187 -5.91 -7.91 -9.68
N ASP A 188 -5.07 -8.74 -9.04
CA ASP A 188 -4.72 -10.09 -9.51
C ASP A 188 -5.66 -11.17 -8.95
N ASN A 189 -6.41 -10.84 -7.89
CA ASN A 189 -7.36 -11.74 -7.23
C ASN A 189 -8.67 -10.98 -6.87
N PRO A 190 -9.68 -10.96 -7.76
CA PRO A 190 -10.89 -10.18 -7.55
C PRO A 190 -11.82 -10.72 -6.44
N ALA A 191 -11.47 -11.86 -5.82
CA ALA A 191 -12.11 -12.30 -4.58
C ALA A 191 -11.47 -11.73 -3.31
N GLU A 192 -10.33 -11.03 -3.42
CA GLU A 192 -9.58 -10.50 -2.28
C GLU A 192 -9.72 -8.99 -2.14
N PHE A 193 -9.92 -8.54 -0.90
CA PHE A 193 -10.05 -7.15 -0.49
C PHE A 193 -9.11 -6.88 0.67
N ILE A 194 -8.46 -5.71 0.67
CA ILE A 194 -7.51 -5.30 1.70
C ILE A 194 -7.95 -3.98 2.32
N TYR A 195 -8.22 -4.00 3.63
CA TYR A 195 -8.17 -2.80 4.45
C TYR A 195 -6.73 -2.59 4.92
N TYR A 196 -6.22 -1.36 4.79
CA TYR A 196 -4.96 -0.97 5.41
C TYR A 196 -5.11 0.41 6.01
N GLY A 197 -5.21 0.48 7.34
CA GLY A 197 -5.61 1.69 8.04
C GLY A 197 -5.68 1.50 9.56
N GLN A 198 -5.99 2.57 10.29
CA GLN A 198 -6.10 2.48 11.74
C GLN A 198 -7.42 1.85 12.18
N LEU A 199 -7.34 1.03 13.23
CA LEU A 199 -8.50 0.58 13.99
C LEU A 199 -8.37 1.02 15.45
N LYS A 200 -9.51 1.37 16.05
CA LYS A 200 -9.68 1.77 17.46
C LYS A 200 -10.31 0.60 18.25
N PRO A 201 -10.28 0.62 19.59
CA PRO A 201 -11.05 -0.33 20.38
C PRO A 201 -12.54 -0.27 20.04
N GLY A 202 -13.15 -1.42 19.76
CA GLY A 202 -14.53 -1.50 19.29
C GLY A 202 -14.76 -2.70 18.38
N ASN A 203 -15.88 -2.70 17.66
CA ASN A 203 -16.25 -3.79 16.75
C ASN A 203 -16.27 -3.33 15.29
N PHE A 204 -16.17 -4.28 14.35
CA PHE A 204 -16.43 -4.05 12.93
C PHE A 204 -16.99 -5.29 12.21
N LYS A 205 -17.60 -5.04 11.05
CA LYS A 205 -17.99 -6.02 10.01
C LYS A 205 -17.83 -5.38 8.62
N PHE A 206 -18.26 -6.08 7.56
CA PHE A 206 -18.18 -5.53 6.20
C PHE A 206 -19.54 -5.43 5.50
N ALA A 207 -19.82 -4.27 4.93
CA ALA A 207 -20.95 -4.04 4.02
C ALA A 207 -20.50 -4.19 2.56
N THR A 208 -21.38 -4.68 1.68
CA THR A 208 -21.07 -4.72 0.23
C THR A 208 -21.29 -3.39 -0.48
N SER A 209 -22.04 -2.45 0.12
CA SER A 209 -22.31 -1.12 -0.44
C SER A 209 -22.33 -0.03 0.64
N GLN A 210 -22.36 1.24 0.22
CA GLN A 210 -22.62 2.39 1.09
C GLN A 210 -24.12 2.76 1.18
N SER A 211 -25.03 1.84 0.82
CA SER A 211 -26.47 2.02 1.08
C SER A 211 -26.72 2.17 2.58
N ASP A 212 -27.65 3.05 2.96
CA ASP A 212 -28.13 3.18 4.33
C ASP A 212 -29.00 2.01 4.80
N CYS A 213 -29.44 1.13 3.89
CA CYS A 213 -30.22 -0.04 4.27
C CYS A 213 -29.35 -1.11 4.94
N TRP A 214 -29.71 -1.46 6.18
CA TRP A 214 -29.24 -2.66 6.87
C TRP A 214 -29.82 -3.96 6.28
N CYS A 215 -30.68 -3.86 5.26
CA CYS A 215 -31.20 -4.96 4.45
C CYS A 215 -30.31 -5.35 3.25
N GLN A 216 -29.08 -4.82 3.18
CA GLN A 216 -28.10 -5.17 2.14
C GLN A 216 -27.27 -6.41 2.52
N ASP A 217 -26.41 -6.86 1.60
CA ASP A 217 -25.51 -7.98 1.89
C ASP A 217 -24.34 -7.57 2.81
N PHE A 218 -24.02 -8.43 3.77
CA PHE A 218 -22.88 -8.24 4.69
C PHE A 218 -21.97 -9.46 4.75
N TYR A 219 -20.71 -9.25 5.15
CA TYR A 219 -19.83 -10.30 5.66
C TYR A 219 -19.60 -10.09 7.16
N THR A 220 -19.95 -11.10 7.94
CA THR A 220 -19.89 -11.15 9.41
C THR A 220 -18.92 -12.24 9.87
N ARG A 221 -18.55 -12.26 11.15
CA ARG A 221 -17.66 -13.29 11.72
C ARG A 221 -18.38 -14.65 11.79
N ASP A 222 -17.67 -15.74 11.53
CA ASP A 222 -18.22 -17.07 11.77
C ASP A 222 -18.42 -17.32 13.30
N PRO A 223 -19.47 -18.04 13.72
CA PRO A 223 -19.70 -18.34 15.14
C PRO A 223 -18.62 -19.22 15.81
N ASN A 224 -17.84 -19.99 15.04
CA ASN A 224 -16.91 -20.99 15.54
C ASN A 224 -15.43 -20.75 15.14
N ASP A 225 -15.15 -19.89 14.16
CA ASP A 225 -13.79 -19.61 13.67
C ASP A 225 -13.60 -18.11 13.33
N ASP A 226 -12.83 -17.39 14.13
CA ASP A 226 -12.57 -15.95 13.93
C ASP A 226 -11.81 -15.64 12.63
N THR A 227 -11.18 -16.64 12.00
CA THR A 227 -10.50 -16.52 10.69
C THR A 227 -11.46 -16.72 9.52
N LYS A 228 -12.75 -16.99 9.79
CA LYS A 228 -13.80 -17.24 8.81
C LYS A 228 -14.91 -16.19 8.86
N MET A 229 -15.58 -16.08 7.72
CA MET A 229 -16.70 -15.18 7.51
C MET A 229 -17.98 -15.93 7.19
N THR A 230 -19.12 -15.40 7.61
CA THR A 230 -20.43 -15.75 7.07
C THR A 230 -20.86 -14.67 6.08
N TYR A 231 -21.38 -15.09 4.93
CA TYR A 231 -22.01 -14.18 3.96
C TYR A 231 -23.52 -14.13 4.22
N ASN A 232 -24.01 -12.94 4.57
CA ASN A 232 -25.37 -12.67 5.00
C ASN A 232 -26.12 -11.94 3.89
N LEU A 233 -26.88 -12.69 3.06
CA LEU A 233 -27.73 -12.14 2.00
C LEU A 233 -28.85 -11.28 2.60
N GLY A 234 -29.04 -10.05 2.11
CA GLY A 234 -30.15 -9.18 2.48
C GLY A 234 -30.24 -8.81 3.97
N GLY A 235 -29.11 -8.78 4.68
CA GLY A 235 -29.05 -8.51 6.13
C GLY A 235 -29.56 -9.64 7.02
N SER A 236 -29.77 -10.84 6.44
CA SER A 236 -30.19 -12.02 7.20
C SER A 236 -29.06 -12.62 8.04
N GLY A 237 -29.34 -13.67 8.82
CA GLY A 237 -28.33 -14.39 9.60
C GLY A 237 -27.96 -13.73 10.94
N ALA A 238 -26.86 -14.18 11.53
CA ALA A 238 -26.35 -13.64 12.80
C ALA A 238 -25.39 -12.48 12.54
N ASP A 239 -25.57 -11.37 13.28
CA ASP A 239 -24.72 -10.18 13.15
C ASP A 239 -23.46 -10.26 14.04
N LEU A 240 -22.66 -11.31 13.84
CA LEU A 240 -21.42 -11.50 14.57
C LEU A 240 -20.30 -10.61 14.00
N GLN A 241 -19.56 -9.98 14.89
CA GLN A 241 -18.59 -8.94 14.54
C GLN A 241 -17.19 -9.37 15.00
N TRP A 242 -16.15 -8.76 14.43
CA TRP A 242 -14.80 -8.84 14.95
C TRP A 242 -14.56 -7.70 15.93
N THR A 243 -13.93 -8.00 17.06
CA THR A 243 -13.54 -7.02 18.07
C THR A 243 -12.07 -6.66 17.90
N VAL A 244 -11.75 -5.38 18.06
CA VAL A 244 -10.40 -4.86 18.21
C VAL A 244 -10.23 -4.40 19.65
N ASP A 245 -9.29 -4.97 20.38
CA ASP A 245 -9.03 -4.58 21.78
C ASP A 245 -8.04 -3.41 21.88
N ASN A 246 -7.06 -3.36 20.97
CA ASN A 246 -5.89 -2.48 21.09
C ASN A 246 -5.79 -1.55 19.87
N PRO A 247 -5.75 -0.21 20.03
CA PRO A 247 -5.63 0.70 18.89
C PRO A 247 -4.34 0.48 18.13
N GLY A 248 -4.35 0.72 16.82
CA GLY A 248 -3.14 0.75 16.00
C GLY A 248 -3.42 0.72 14.50
N LEU A 249 -2.34 0.62 13.71
CA LEU A 249 -2.42 0.36 12.27
C LEU A 249 -2.64 -1.14 12.03
N TYR A 250 -3.61 -1.49 11.19
CA TYR A 250 -3.97 -2.87 10.86
C TYR A 250 -3.99 -3.11 9.35
N ARG A 251 -3.58 -4.31 8.94
CA ARG A 251 -3.93 -4.89 7.64
C ARG A 251 -5.01 -5.94 7.86
N VAL A 252 -6.18 -5.75 7.26
CA VAL A 252 -7.23 -6.77 7.22
C VAL A 252 -7.38 -7.26 5.79
N THR A 253 -6.96 -8.50 5.54
CA THR A 253 -7.09 -9.14 4.23
C THR A 253 -8.29 -10.07 4.27
N VAL A 254 -9.23 -9.86 3.37
CA VAL A 254 -10.51 -10.57 3.27
C VAL A 254 -10.57 -11.28 1.93
N ASN A 255 -10.97 -12.55 1.92
CA ASN A 255 -11.25 -13.29 0.69
C ASN A 255 -12.71 -13.76 0.69
N VAL A 256 -13.52 -13.19 -0.20
CA VAL A 256 -14.98 -13.44 -0.28
C VAL A 256 -15.35 -14.76 -0.97
N LEU A 257 -14.37 -15.41 -1.61
CA LEU A 257 -14.51 -16.74 -2.21
C LEU A 257 -14.30 -17.84 -1.16
N THR A 258 -13.18 -17.80 -0.43
CA THR A 258 -12.84 -18.80 0.60
C THR A 258 -13.46 -18.49 1.97
N LEU A 259 -14.27 -17.42 2.03
CA LEU A 259 -14.89 -16.86 3.23
C LEU A 259 -13.91 -16.78 4.41
N SER A 260 -12.74 -16.22 4.16
CA SER A 260 -11.66 -16.13 5.14
C SER A 260 -11.18 -14.70 5.34
N ILE A 261 -10.73 -14.42 6.56
CA ILE A 261 -10.21 -13.13 6.98
C ILE A 261 -8.89 -13.33 7.73
N LYS A 262 -7.97 -12.39 7.55
CA LYS A 262 -6.72 -12.28 8.30
C LYS A 262 -6.56 -10.86 8.81
N ILE A 263 -6.56 -10.68 10.14
CA ILE A 263 -6.40 -9.39 10.82
C ILE A 263 -4.97 -9.34 11.39
N GLU A 264 -4.15 -8.42 10.88
CA GLU A 264 -2.75 -8.27 11.28
C GLU A 264 -2.52 -6.87 11.85
N LYS A 265 -2.08 -6.79 13.12
CA LYS A 265 -1.62 -5.53 13.69
C LYS A 265 -0.20 -5.25 13.18
N MET A 266 0.01 -4.05 12.64
CA MET A 266 1.31 -3.63 12.14
C MET A 266 2.21 -3.16 13.28
N ASN A 267 3.50 -3.46 13.17
CA ASN A 267 4.55 -3.05 14.10
C ASN A 267 5.41 -1.87 13.56
N SER A 268 5.03 -1.31 12.41
CA SER A 268 5.69 -0.19 11.75
C SER A 268 4.64 0.80 11.24
N PRO A 269 4.96 2.10 11.11
CA PRO A 269 4.03 3.08 10.58
C PRO A 269 3.75 2.83 9.09
N LEU A 270 2.66 3.44 8.61
CA LEU A 270 2.27 3.42 7.19
C LEU A 270 3.33 4.08 6.29
N PHE A 271 4.03 5.09 6.83
CA PHE A 271 5.09 5.82 6.15
C PHE A 271 6.26 6.09 7.12
N ASN A 272 7.49 6.02 6.63
CA ASN A 272 8.70 6.31 7.41
C ASN A 272 9.20 7.77 7.25
N ASN A 273 8.52 8.58 6.45
CA ASN A 273 8.88 9.98 6.21
C ASN A 273 7.67 10.88 6.46
N VAL A 274 7.87 11.95 7.22
CA VAL A 274 6.88 13.01 7.46
C VAL A 274 7.58 14.35 7.32
N TRP A 275 6.95 15.31 6.65
CA TRP A 275 7.47 16.66 6.43
C TRP A 275 6.42 17.72 6.76
N ILE A 276 6.83 18.88 7.27
CA ILE A 276 5.93 20.02 7.45
C ILE A 276 5.83 20.83 6.15
N VAL A 277 4.63 21.19 5.72
CA VAL A 277 4.40 22.06 4.54
C VAL A 277 3.32 23.09 4.88
N GLY A 278 3.62 24.37 4.65
CA GLY A 278 2.70 25.47 4.85
C GLY A 278 3.40 26.80 5.08
N ASP A 279 2.72 27.91 4.80
CA ASP A 279 3.25 29.26 5.01
C ASP A 279 3.53 29.58 6.48
N ALA A 280 2.87 28.94 7.46
CA ALA A 280 3.27 29.04 8.87
C ALA A 280 4.62 28.37 9.18
N SER A 281 5.06 27.42 8.35
CA SER A 281 6.21 26.54 8.63
C SER A 281 7.51 27.04 7.98
N PRO A 282 8.69 26.51 8.40
CA PRO A 282 9.96 26.82 7.74
C PRO A 282 10.04 26.40 6.27
N SER A 283 9.23 25.43 5.84
CA SER A 283 9.19 24.94 4.45
C SER A 283 8.46 25.89 3.50
N GLY A 284 7.58 26.78 4.01
CA GLY A 284 6.58 27.42 3.17
C GLY A 284 5.70 26.39 2.44
N TRP A 285 5.14 26.78 1.29
CA TRP A 285 4.38 25.88 0.41
C TRP A 285 5.29 25.11 -0.59
N ASP A 286 6.51 24.74 -0.20
CA ASP A 286 7.41 23.87 -0.97
C ASP A 286 7.17 22.40 -0.60
N VAL A 287 6.72 21.58 -1.56
CA VAL A 287 6.52 20.12 -1.41
C VAL A 287 7.70 19.29 -1.95
N ASP A 288 8.63 19.90 -2.68
CA ASP A 288 9.80 19.26 -3.25
C ASP A 288 10.97 19.23 -2.25
N ASN A 289 11.12 20.29 -1.44
CA ASN A 289 12.20 20.44 -0.46
C ASN A 289 11.74 20.70 1.00
N PRO A 290 10.64 20.12 1.51
CA PRO A 290 10.15 20.44 2.85
C PRO A 290 11.03 19.88 3.98
N VAL A 291 10.99 20.56 5.12
CA VAL A 291 11.67 20.18 6.36
C VAL A 291 11.07 18.91 6.93
N ALA A 292 11.93 17.92 7.21
CA ALA A 292 11.56 16.60 7.69
C ALA A 292 11.42 16.54 9.22
N PHE A 293 10.49 15.72 9.68
CA PHE A 293 10.48 15.23 11.05
C PHE A 293 11.55 14.14 11.22
N LYS A 294 12.12 14.06 12.41
CA LYS A 294 12.94 12.93 12.85
C LYS A 294 12.03 11.82 13.37
N GLN A 295 12.08 10.64 12.74
CA GLN A 295 11.49 9.41 13.27
C GLN A 295 12.30 8.95 14.51
N ASP A 296 11.59 8.54 15.55
CA ASP A 296 12.21 7.94 16.74
C ASP A 296 12.69 6.50 16.44
N GLN A 297 13.82 6.11 17.05
CA GLN A 297 14.46 4.82 16.77
C GLN A 297 13.94 3.68 17.66
N ASP A 298 13.45 4.00 18.86
CA ASP A 298 12.90 3.02 19.81
C ASP A 298 11.40 2.81 19.55
N ASN A 299 10.69 3.85 19.07
CA ASN A 299 9.29 3.79 18.68
C ASN A 299 9.06 4.42 17.28
N PRO A 300 9.09 3.64 16.19
CA PRO A 300 9.03 4.17 14.82
C PRO A 300 7.70 4.84 14.45
N PHE A 301 6.67 4.76 15.29
CA PHE A 301 5.42 5.51 15.08
C PHE A 301 5.50 6.98 15.50
N ILE A 302 6.55 7.38 16.24
CA ILE A 302 6.76 8.73 16.74
C ILE A 302 7.65 9.52 15.78
N PHE A 303 7.18 10.70 15.38
CA PHE A 303 7.89 11.65 14.55
C PHE A 303 7.97 12.99 15.30
N THR A 304 9.17 13.57 15.38
CA THR A 304 9.43 14.81 16.11
C THR A 304 10.06 15.89 15.21
N LEU A 305 9.65 17.14 15.38
CA LEU A 305 10.26 18.29 14.73
C LEU A 305 10.26 19.47 15.70
N GLU A 306 11.43 19.98 16.08
CA GLU A 306 11.52 21.29 16.71
C GLU A 306 11.67 22.37 15.64
N CYS A 307 10.70 23.26 15.53
CA CYS A 307 10.72 24.34 14.54
C CYS A 307 9.96 25.58 15.00
N SER A 308 10.17 26.66 14.26
CA SER A 308 9.52 27.95 14.48
C SER A 308 8.32 28.11 13.56
N LEU A 309 7.16 28.36 14.15
CA LEU A 309 5.90 28.60 13.44
C LEU A 309 5.57 30.09 13.48
N LYS A 310 5.19 30.66 12.34
CA LYS A 310 4.65 32.03 12.23
C LYS A 310 3.16 31.98 11.92
N GLU A 311 2.48 33.13 11.99
CA GLU A 311 1.07 33.23 11.59
C GLU A 311 0.87 32.74 10.15
N GLY A 312 -0.15 31.90 9.94
CA GLY A 312 -0.40 31.19 8.68
C GLY A 312 -1.01 29.81 8.90
N HIS A 313 -0.78 28.90 7.96
CA HIS A 313 -1.32 27.55 7.96
C HIS A 313 -0.25 26.50 7.63
N PHE A 314 -0.49 25.24 8.01
CA PHE A 314 0.32 24.10 7.56
C PHE A 314 -0.44 22.78 7.61
N LYS A 315 0.13 21.76 6.97
CA LYS A 315 -0.25 20.35 7.00
C LYS A 315 1.01 19.48 6.91
N LEU A 316 0.90 18.17 7.12
CA LEU A 316 2.06 17.28 7.14
C LEU A 316 2.05 16.35 5.93
N LEU A 317 3.02 16.50 5.02
CA LEU A 317 3.21 15.61 3.86
C LEU A 317 3.84 14.30 4.32
N THR A 318 3.49 13.19 3.68
CA THR A 318 4.06 11.87 3.97
C THR A 318 4.11 10.98 2.72
N GLY A 319 4.88 9.89 2.77
CA GLY A 319 5.14 9.03 1.61
C GLY A 319 6.17 9.64 0.66
N SER A 320 5.72 10.24 -0.45
CA SER A 320 6.56 10.82 -1.51
C SER A 320 6.54 12.35 -1.46
N LYS A 321 7.68 12.98 -1.80
CA LYS A 321 7.77 14.43 -2.03
C LYS A 321 7.21 14.83 -3.39
N GLY A 322 6.95 16.13 -3.58
CA GLY A 322 6.52 16.73 -4.85
C GLY A 322 5.05 16.51 -5.23
N ASP A 323 4.35 15.58 -4.58
CA ASP A 323 2.95 15.25 -4.90
C ASP A 323 1.94 16.03 -4.03
N TRP A 324 1.33 17.05 -4.64
CA TRP A 324 0.25 17.83 -4.01
C TRP A 324 -0.99 16.99 -3.65
N CYS A 325 -1.29 15.95 -4.44
CA CYS A 325 -2.36 15.00 -4.17
C CYS A 325 -1.83 13.69 -3.56
N GLY A 326 -0.65 13.74 -2.95
CA GLY A 326 -0.01 12.61 -2.28
C GLY A 326 -0.69 12.24 -0.96
N ASN A 327 0.10 11.68 -0.04
CA ASN A 327 -0.38 11.26 1.26
C ASN A 327 -0.12 12.35 2.30
N TRP A 328 -1.11 12.63 3.13
CA TRP A 328 -1.01 13.68 4.15
C TRP A 328 -1.50 13.18 5.51
N TYR A 329 -0.93 13.76 6.57
CA TYR A 329 -1.55 13.83 7.89
C TYR A 329 -2.13 15.25 8.06
N ARG A 330 -3.43 15.32 8.36
CA ARG A 330 -4.23 16.56 8.41
C ARG A 330 -5.03 16.61 9.72
N PRO A 331 -5.41 17.80 10.23
CA PRO A 331 -6.34 17.89 11.34
C PRO A 331 -7.76 17.47 10.92
N LEU A 332 -8.59 17.13 11.91
CA LEU A 332 -9.96 16.64 11.67
C LEU A 332 -10.92 17.70 11.10
N VAL A 333 -10.61 18.99 11.27
CA VAL A 333 -11.31 20.12 10.64
C VAL A 333 -10.31 21.12 10.06
N ASP A 334 -10.71 21.87 9.04
CA ASP A 334 -9.87 22.93 8.49
C ASP A 334 -9.74 24.13 9.46
N ASN A 335 -8.61 24.82 9.40
CA ASN A 335 -8.22 25.91 10.31
C ASN A 335 -8.16 25.51 11.79
N GLN A 336 -7.88 24.23 12.09
CA GLN A 336 -7.73 23.73 13.46
C GLN A 336 -6.58 24.44 14.19
N ASP A 337 -6.79 24.81 15.45
CA ASP A 337 -5.75 25.38 16.31
C ASP A 337 -4.67 24.35 16.72
N LEU A 338 -3.68 24.80 17.49
CA LEU A 338 -2.60 23.95 18.00
C LEU A 338 -2.96 23.20 19.31
N ASN A 339 -4.20 23.27 19.77
CA ASN A 339 -4.63 22.64 21.03
C ASN A 339 -5.26 21.26 20.81
N ALA A 340 -6.02 21.10 19.72
CA ALA A 340 -6.59 19.80 19.37
C ALA A 340 -5.52 18.80 18.92
N THR A 341 -5.60 17.58 19.46
CA THR A 341 -4.61 16.53 19.22
C THR A 341 -4.99 15.59 18.09
N GLY A 342 -6.23 15.60 17.60
CA GLY A 342 -6.72 14.64 16.60
C GLY A 342 -6.13 14.86 15.20
N VAL A 343 -5.70 13.78 14.57
CA VAL A 343 -5.15 13.75 13.20
C VAL A 343 -5.91 12.71 12.37
N GLU A 344 -6.01 12.92 11.06
CA GLU A 344 -6.38 11.89 10.10
C GLU A 344 -5.26 11.72 9.07
N GLN A 345 -5.02 10.48 8.64
CA GLN A 345 -4.20 10.19 7.47
C GLN A 345 -5.13 9.98 6.28
N ASN A 346 -5.00 10.80 5.25
CA ASN A 346 -5.77 10.69 4.02
C ASN A 346 -4.90 11.06 2.80
N SER A 347 -5.27 10.54 1.64
CA SER A 347 -4.58 10.77 0.36
C SER A 347 -5.37 11.73 -0.53
N GLY A 348 -4.74 12.26 -1.56
CA GLY A 348 -5.41 13.09 -2.55
C GLY A 348 -5.61 14.55 -2.13
N CYS A 349 -6.32 15.25 -3.01
CA CYS A 349 -6.63 16.68 -2.90
C CYS A 349 -8.08 16.99 -2.47
N THR A 350 -8.93 15.97 -2.27
CA THR A 350 -10.36 16.15 -1.94
C THR A 350 -10.58 16.68 -0.52
N VAL A 351 -9.84 16.14 0.46
CA VAL A 351 -9.76 16.68 1.82
C VAL A 351 -8.50 17.53 1.89
N ASP A 352 -8.59 18.77 2.36
CA ASP A 352 -7.39 19.60 2.54
C ASP A 352 -7.42 20.44 3.83
N ASN A 353 -7.86 19.83 4.94
CA ASN A 353 -7.79 20.47 6.25
C ASN A 353 -6.33 20.86 6.60
N LYS A 354 -6.16 22.05 7.17
CA LYS A 354 -4.87 22.61 7.61
C LYS A 354 -4.95 23.07 9.06
N TRP A 355 -3.84 22.98 9.78
CA TRP A 355 -3.67 23.69 11.05
C TRP A 355 -3.51 25.18 10.78
N LYS A 356 -4.02 26.01 11.69
CA LYS A 356 -3.89 27.47 11.66
C LYS A 356 -3.12 27.96 12.87
N VAL A 357 -2.07 28.74 12.60
CA VAL A 357 -1.28 29.44 13.61
C VAL A 357 -1.73 30.89 13.61
N SER A 358 -2.26 31.38 14.74
CA SER A 358 -2.53 32.80 14.93
C SER A 358 -1.24 33.57 15.25
N SER A 359 -1.25 34.89 15.06
CA SER A 359 -0.21 35.78 15.59
C SER A 359 0.13 35.55 17.07
N SER A 360 -0.87 35.26 17.91
CA SER A 360 -0.69 34.93 19.34
C SER A 360 -0.13 33.52 19.62
N ALA A 361 -0.19 32.62 18.64
CA ALA A 361 0.36 31.25 18.69
C ALA A 361 1.66 31.12 17.88
N ALA A 362 2.21 32.22 17.37
CA ALA A 362 3.51 32.23 16.69
C ALA A 362 4.66 32.03 17.69
N GLY A 363 5.66 31.25 17.29
CA GLY A 363 6.86 30.98 18.07
C GLY A 363 7.41 29.59 17.82
N ARG A 364 8.45 29.23 18.60
CA ARG A 364 9.10 27.91 18.50
C ARG A 364 8.37 26.82 19.29
N TYR A 365 8.21 25.65 18.67
CA TYR A 365 7.54 24.45 19.20
C TYR A 365 8.36 23.19 18.97
N LEU A 366 8.25 22.21 19.88
CA LEU A 366 8.48 20.80 19.58
C LEU A 366 7.15 20.18 19.15
N ILE A 367 7.07 19.76 17.90
CA ILE A 367 5.91 19.08 17.32
C ILE A 367 6.16 17.57 17.40
N THR A 368 5.24 16.84 18.01
CA THR A 368 5.28 15.37 18.10
C THR A 368 4.04 14.78 17.44
N LEU A 369 4.22 14.01 16.36
CA LEU A 369 3.18 13.22 15.71
C LEU A 369 3.33 11.75 16.11
N ASN A 370 2.26 11.14 16.60
CA ASN A 370 2.15 9.70 16.86
C ASN A 370 1.19 9.06 15.85
N THR A 371 1.76 8.28 14.94
CA THR A 371 1.04 7.62 13.84
C THR A 371 0.38 6.28 14.23
N ALA A 372 0.63 5.77 15.44
CA ALA A 372 -0.09 4.61 15.98
C ALA A 372 -1.46 5.00 16.56
N SER A 373 -1.58 6.20 17.12
CA SER A 373 -2.81 6.75 17.69
C SER A 373 -3.45 7.86 16.86
N ASN A 374 -2.80 8.31 15.77
CA ASN A 374 -3.16 9.50 15.00
C ASN A 374 -3.38 10.72 15.91
N THR A 375 -2.38 11.00 16.74
CA THR A 375 -2.36 12.19 17.59
C THR A 375 -1.16 13.08 17.32
N ILE A 376 -1.36 14.39 17.42
CA ILE A 376 -0.30 15.40 17.36
C ILE A 376 -0.27 16.20 18.67
N LYS A 377 0.91 16.68 19.05
CA LYS A 377 1.14 17.54 20.21
C LYS A 377 2.09 18.67 19.83
N PHE A 378 1.74 19.89 20.21
CA PHE A 378 2.54 21.10 19.97
C PHE A 378 3.02 21.63 21.32
N GLU A 379 4.31 21.46 21.63
CA GLU A 379 4.89 21.86 22.92
C GLU A 379 5.68 23.16 22.75
N PRO A 380 5.22 24.30 23.31
CA PRO A 380 5.96 25.55 23.22
C PRO A 380 7.36 25.41 23.81
N VAL A 381 8.39 25.75 23.04
CA VAL A 381 9.76 25.75 23.57
C VAL A 381 9.93 26.93 24.51
N ASN A 382 10.17 26.64 25.78
CA ASN A 382 10.55 27.60 26.82
C ASN A 382 11.95 27.25 27.30
N VAL A 383 12.79 28.27 27.48
CA VAL A 383 14.18 28.12 27.92
C VAL A 383 14.34 28.72 29.31
N TYR A 384 15.09 28.01 30.15
CA TYR A 384 15.39 28.43 31.52
C TYR A 384 16.89 28.36 31.77
N LEU A 385 17.39 29.21 32.68
CA LEU A 385 18.71 29.08 33.26
C LEU A 385 18.64 28.22 34.52
N ILE A 386 19.65 27.40 34.72
CA ILE A 386 19.84 26.59 35.93
C ILE A 386 21.32 26.55 36.30
N GLY A 387 21.62 26.74 37.59
CA GLY A 387 22.99 26.80 38.08
C GLY A 387 23.15 27.67 39.32
N ASP A 388 24.18 27.42 40.12
CA ASP A 388 24.54 28.20 41.32
C ASP A 388 24.89 29.67 41.00
N ALA A 389 25.27 29.98 39.75
CA ALA A 389 25.38 31.37 39.27
C ALA A 389 24.02 32.06 39.04
N THR A 390 22.91 31.33 38.97
CA THR A 390 21.57 31.85 38.62
C THR A 390 20.70 32.09 39.86
N PRO A 391 19.65 32.94 39.80
CA PRO A 391 18.80 33.28 40.95
C PRO A 391 18.26 32.09 41.73
N ASN A 392 17.90 31.00 41.04
CA ASN A 392 17.23 29.84 41.63
C ASN A 392 18.15 28.61 41.77
N ALA A 393 19.48 28.79 41.66
CA ALA A 393 20.49 27.75 41.87
C ALA A 393 20.24 26.48 41.00
N TRP A 394 20.54 25.30 41.56
CA TRP A 394 20.30 23.99 40.96
C TRP A 394 18.90 23.42 41.31
N ASN A 395 17.86 24.25 41.33
CA ASN A 395 16.50 23.84 41.74
C ASN A 395 15.55 23.61 40.54
N MET A 396 15.28 22.34 40.23
CA MET A 396 14.34 21.94 39.17
C MET A 396 12.89 22.38 39.41
N GLY A 397 12.46 22.55 40.66
CA GLY A 397 11.09 22.97 40.99
C GLY A 397 10.82 24.46 40.73
N THR A 398 11.87 25.25 40.53
CA THR A 398 11.79 26.70 40.33
C THR A 398 12.86 27.16 39.33
N LEU A 399 12.88 26.62 38.12
CA LEU A 399 13.83 27.04 37.08
C LEU A 399 13.77 28.56 36.82
N THR A 400 14.89 29.20 36.48
CA THR A 400 14.92 30.65 36.19
C THR A 400 14.45 30.90 34.74
N PRO A 401 13.25 31.44 34.47
CA PRO A 401 12.74 31.54 33.10
C PRO A 401 13.43 32.64 32.29
N MET A 402 13.65 32.39 31.00
CA MET A 402 13.94 33.43 30.02
C MET A 402 12.62 33.98 29.43
N THR A 403 12.58 35.29 29.17
CA THR A 403 11.47 35.92 28.45
C THR A 403 11.54 35.54 26.97
N LYS A 404 10.51 34.89 26.45
CA LYS A 404 10.38 34.51 25.03
C LYS A 404 9.79 35.66 24.21
N ASN A 405 10.43 36.00 23.10
CA ASN A 405 9.89 36.87 22.05
C ASN A 405 10.15 36.20 20.69
N GLY A 406 9.13 35.53 20.15
CA GLY A 406 9.27 34.65 18.99
C GLY A 406 10.27 33.52 19.27
N ASN A 407 11.44 33.60 18.63
CA ASN A 407 12.50 32.59 18.68
C ASN A 407 13.75 33.08 19.46
N ILE A 408 13.67 34.30 20.00
CA ILE A 408 14.67 34.93 20.85
C ILE A 408 14.23 34.79 22.31
N TYR A 409 15.14 34.32 23.15
CA TYR A 409 14.98 34.18 24.58
C TYR A 409 15.94 35.14 25.27
N THR A 410 15.39 36.05 26.08
CA THR A 410 16.17 37.08 26.77
C THR A 410 15.99 36.98 28.28
N TRP A 411 17.09 37.09 29.02
CA TRP A 411 17.07 37.23 30.48
C TRP A 411 18.02 38.33 30.91
N THR A 412 17.57 39.20 31.81
CA THR A 412 18.41 40.24 32.41
C THR A 412 18.33 40.12 33.93
N GLY A 413 19.49 40.05 34.59
CA GLY A 413 19.57 39.95 36.04
C GLY A 413 20.98 39.67 36.54
N THR A 414 21.13 39.60 37.86
CA THR A 414 22.42 39.31 38.51
C THR A 414 22.80 37.83 38.35
N LEU A 415 23.94 37.57 37.72
CA LEU A 415 24.64 36.29 37.91
C LEU A 415 25.60 36.41 39.09
N ASN A 416 25.67 35.37 39.91
CA ASN A 416 26.67 35.21 40.98
C ASN A 416 27.90 34.46 40.49
N ALA A 417 29.02 34.55 41.22
CA ALA A 417 30.13 33.63 41.02
C ALA A 417 29.66 32.19 41.25
N GLY A 418 29.92 31.30 40.28
CA GLY A 418 29.31 29.96 40.24
C GLY A 418 29.37 29.35 38.84
N SER A 419 28.55 28.33 38.60
CA SER A 419 28.37 27.73 37.26
C SER A 419 26.91 27.75 36.82
N PHE A 420 26.64 27.68 35.50
CA PHE A 420 25.28 27.51 34.96
C PHE A 420 25.24 26.86 33.58
N LYS A 421 24.04 26.43 33.18
CA LYS A 421 23.66 25.96 31.84
C LYS A 421 22.20 26.34 31.56
N PHE A 422 21.69 26.02 30.38
CA PHE A 422 20.27 26.20 30.04
C PHE A 422 19.55 24.86 29.93
N THR A 423 18.21 24.91 30.04
CA THR A 423 17.33 23.74 29.89
C THR A 423 16.04 24.12 29.17
N LYS A 424 15.51 23.17 28.39
CA LYS A 424 14.19 23.19 27.75
C LYS A 424 13.53 21.80 27.88
N PHE A 425 12.21 21.77 28.00
CA PHE A 425 11.38 20.55 28.19
C PHE A 425 11.64 19.72 29.46
N ASN A 426 12.62 20.05 30.30
CA ASN A 426 12.85 19.29 31.53
C ASN A 426 11.75 19.54 32.57
N THR A 427 11.21 18.46 33.13
CA THR A 427 10.39 18.46 34.35
C THR A 427 11.14 17.87 35.54
N THR A 428 12.20 17.10 35.28
CA THR A 428 13.14 16.55 36.26
C THR A 428 14.56 16.53 35.67
N TRP A 429 15.51 15.91 36.36
CA TRP A 429 16.83 15.69 35.80
C TRP A 429 16.78 14.67 34.66
N CYS A 430 17.44 14.98 33.55
CA CYS A 430 17.68 14.05 32.43
C CYS A 430 16.45 13.56 31.63
N ASP A 431 15.29 14.23 31.71
CA ASP A 431 14.11 13.92 30.88
C ASP A 431 13.99 14.79 29.60
N GLY A 432 14.41 16.06 29.69
CA GLY A 432 14.35 17.05 28.60
C GLY A 432 15.67 17.25 27.83
N THR A 433 15.94 18.48 27.45
CA THR A 433 17.15 18.88 26.70
C THR A 433 17.87 20.03 27.39
N GLU A 434 19.17 19.87 27.59
CA GLU A 434 20.04 20.90 28.14
C GLU A 434 20.83 21.58 27.02
N LEU A 435 21.10 22.87 27.17
CA LEU A 435 22.10 23.56 26.33
C LEU A 435 23.33 23.77 27.21
N VAL A 436 24.38 23.04 26.87
CA VAL A 436 25.63 22.96 27.64
C VAL A 436 26.74 23.70 26.92
N ALA A 437 27.77 24.10 27.67
CA ALA A 437 29.00 24.63 27.10
C ALA A 437 29.71 23.57 26.22
N VAL A 438 30.70 23.98 25.43
CA VAL A 438 31.51 23.04 24.61
C VAL A 438 32.81 22.62 25.30
N ILE A 439 33.19 23.28 26.40
CA ILE A 439 34.31 22.89 27.28
C ILE A 439 33.91 23.02 28.76
N GLN A 440 34.65 22.35 29.63
CA GLN A 440 34.47 22.43 31.08
C GLN A 440 34.76 23.84 31.60
N ASP A 441 33.92 24.34 32.51
CA ASP A 441 34.03 25.67 33.15
C ASP A 441 34.28 26.82 32.16
N GLN A 442 33.54 26.80 31.04
CA GLN A 442 33.68 27.74 29.94
C GLN A 442 33.46 29.19 30.37
N SER A 443 34.37 30.10 30.03
CA SER A 443 34.17 31.54 30.22
C SER A 443 32.87 32.01 29.55
N ILE A 444 32.10 32.86 30.21
CA ILE A 444 30.90 33.51 29.62
C ILE A 444 31.21 34.36 28.37
N SER A 445 32.47 34.71 28.12
CA SER A 445 32.90 35.36 26.87
C SER A 445 32.96 34.41 25.68
N ASN A 446 32.93 33.09 25.91
CA ASN A 446 32.76 32.07 24.88
C ASN A 446 31.30 31.61 24.92
N THR A 447 30.55 31.90 23.87
CA THR A 447 29.12 31.62 23.79
C THR A 447 28.79 30.40 22.93
N ASN A 448 29.78 29.61 22.51
CA ASN A 448 29.55 28.33 21.84
C ASN A 448 28.85 27.36 22.78
N PHE A 449 27.82 26.68 22.29
CA PHE A 449 27.05 25.69 23.03
C PHE A 449 26.69 24.49 22.16
N GLN A 450 26.24 23.42 22.80
CA GLN A 450 25.71 22.22 22.14
C GLN A 450 24.48 21.71 22.91
N GLU A 451 23.62 20.97 22.22
CA GLU A 451 22.47 20.32 22.85
C GLU A 451 22.88 18.99 23.51
N ARG A 452 22.37 18.74 24.72
CA ARG A 452 22.51 17.50 25.47
C ARG A 452 21.12 16.98 25.84
N ILE A 453 20.59 16.12 24.98
CA ILE A 453 19.27 15.49 25.16
C ILE A 453 19.39 14.38 26.21
N LYS A 454 18.47 14.34 27.19
CA LYS A 454 18.35 13.29 28.22
C LYS A 454 19.66 12.90 28.91
N CYS A 455 20.52 13.89 29.20
CA CYS A 455 21.85 13.69 29.77
C CYS A 455 22.78 12.73 28.99
N ALA A 456 22.59 12.58 27.67
CA ALA A 456 23.42 11.72 26.83
C ALA A 456 24.92 12.01 27.02
N GLY A 457 25.70 10.96 27.29
CA GLY A 457 27.13 11.04 27.60
C GLY A 457 27.49 11.21 29.08
N GLY A 458 26.50 11.31 29.99
CA GLY A 458 26.75 11.38 31.44
C GLY A 458 27.53 12.63 31.85
N ASP A 459 28.16 12.62 33.03
CA ASP A 459 28.80 13.82 33.60
C ASP A 459 29.93 14.39 32.73
N ALA A 460 30.57 13.56 31.91
CA ALA A 460 31.59 13.96 30.96
C ALA A 460 31.08 14.96 29.88
N THR A 461 29.76 15.04 29.67
CA THR A 461 29.12 16.01 28.76
C THR A 461 28.32 17.08 29.48
N ASP A 462 28.26 17.08 30.82
CA ASP A 462 27.56 18.09 31.62
C ASP A 462 28.39 19.37 31.80
N LEU A 463 28.73 19.98 30.66
CA LEU A 463 29.62 21.14 30.55
C LEU A 463 28.87 22.44 30.83
N LYS A 464 29.49 23.33 31.60
CA LYS A 464 28.83 24.52 32.18
C LYS A 464 29.63 25.78 31.88
N TRP A 465 28.96 26.91 31.79
CA TRP A 465 29.63 28.21 31.87
C TRP A 465 30.04 28.50 33.31
N LYS A 466 31.23 29.10 33.46
CA LYS A 466 31.75 29.59 34.75
C LYS A 466 31.61 31.11 34.83
N VAL A 467 31.01 31.57 35.91
CA VAL A 467 30.97 32.99 36.30
C VAL A 467 31.99 33.20 37.41
N THR A 468 32.95 34.10 37.20
CA THR A 468 34.06 34.35 38.14
C THR A 468 33.77 35.45 39.17
N GLY A 469 32.79 36.32 38.91
CA GLY A 469 32.41 37.41 39.79
C GLY A 469 30.97 37.86 39.56
N THR A 470 30.31 38.29 40.64
CA THR A 470 28.91 38.70 40.61
C THR A 470 28.71 39.97 39.77
N GLY A 471 27.66 40.01 38.95
CA GLY A 471 27.30 41.19 38.16
C GLY A 471 25.97 41.03 37.44
N ASN A 472 25.31 42.16 37.16
CA ASN A 472 24.12 42.19 36.32
C ASN A 472 24.51 41.88 34.87
N ARG A 473 23.78 40.98 34.22
CA ARG A 473 24.01 40.54 32.84
C ARG A 473 22.74 40.58 32.02
N THR A 474 22.88 40.71 30.70
CA THR A 474 21.83 40.41 29.73
C THR A 474 22.28 39.23 28.87
N ILE A 475 21.48 38.18 28.88
CA ILE A 475 21.67 36.96 28.11
C ILE A 475 20.61 36.93 27.02
N THR A 476 21.05 36.75 25.77
CA THR A 476 20.18 36.64 24.60
C THR A 476 20.54 35.38 23.83
N LEU A 477 19.57 34.48 23.67
CA LEU A 477 19.70 33.21 22.97
C LEU A 477 18.72 33.16 21.80
N ASN A 478 19.18 32.79 20.62
CA ASN A 478 18.34 32.52 19.44
C ASN A 478 18.58 31.08 18.98
N LEU A 479 17.52 30.26 19.02
CA LEU A 479 17.55 28.84 18.68
C LEU A 479 17.38 28.54 17.18
N ASP A 480 17.02 29.54 16.35
CA ASP A 480 16.99 29.37 14.90
C ASP A 480 18.40 29.53 14.31
N THR A 481 19.19 30.46 14.85
CA THR A 481 20.56 30.75 14.41
C THR A 481 21.64 30.05 15.24
N ASN A 482 21.25 29.34 16.32
CA ASN A 482 22.15 28.78 17.33
C ASN A 482 23.17 29.79 17.88
N THR A 483 22.73 31.02 18.14
CA THR A 483 23.58 32.10 18.66
C THR A 483 23.22 32.46 20.09
N LEU A 484 24.21 32.49 20.96
CA LEU A 484 24.13 32.97 22.34
C LEU A 484 25.00 34.24 22.49
N ASN A 485 24.51 35.21 23.25
CA ASN A 485 25.22 36.43 23.64
C ASN A 485 25.05 36.63 25.15
N ILE A 486 26.12 37.01 25.84
CA ILE A 486 26.15 37.28 27.28
C ILE A 486 26.92 38.60 27.48
N GLN A 487 26.22 39.62 27.98
CA GLN A 487 26.75 40.98 28.19
C GLN A 487 26.68 41.35 29.66
#